data_AF-A0A250J9V5-F1
#
_entry.id   AF-A0A250J9V5-F1
#
_cell.length_a   1.000
_cell.length_b   1.000
_cell.length_c   1.000
_cell.angle_alpha   90.00
_cell.angle_beta   90.00
_cell.angle_gamma   90.00
#
_symmetry.space_group_name_H-M   'P 1'
#
loop_
_entity.id
_entity.type
_entity.pdbx_description
1 polymer ?
#
loop_
_entity_poly.entity_id
_entity_poly.type
_entity_poly.pdbx_seq_one_letter_code
_entity_poly.pdbx_strand_id
1 'polypeptide(L)'
;MSEPARTYNQEHVPRKYVKGRRRVSVYISWSYPGESNRDVTEMDNRYSTMTEVRRVLWPEYESPRFADPLMFQQGIAGSLELFFWAWVRFQQVIQETTGHGVPVFQRVDQAGFRLPLDERVLADADTLLVFGLDHMVTEQEASPEEIGAVRNFLEREGTCLIIGPHHDVGASPEMAERAMEYAHHGDALVPRQQRFGRYTRSLMRGLGIPVENRHGLRPAVMDGSRRIAPLTVMRELDTRGWLEGVTNFNFHQHLPHYAVTDGATEAIHVLARQPIDMSRPHPFTLAGNQEFNALVWMPPSGNRGGDVLVADSTVFSTLFGHDESLERFWKNIATAK
;
A
#
# COMPACT_ATOMS: atom_id res chain seq x y z
N MET A 1 23.10 22.61 -8.56
CA MET A 1 22.98 21.17 -8.27
C MET A 1 21.63 21.00 -7.60
N SER A 2 20.77 20.09 -8.09
CA SER A 2 19.53 19.77 -7.38
C SER A 2 19.86 19.07 -6.06
N GLU A 3 19.08 19.33 -5.01
CA GLU A 3 19.23 18.62 -3.74
C GLU A 3 18.98 17.11 -3.95
N PRO A 4 19.80 16.22 -3.36
CA PRO A 4 19.61 14.78 -3.49
C PRO A 4 18.26 14.34 -2.90
N ALA A 5 17.74 13.20 -3.37
CA ALA A 5 16.58 12.58 -2.72
C ALA A 5 16.90 12.29 -1.26
N ARG A 6 15.88 12.34 -0.39
CA ARG A 6 16.02 12.11 1.05
C ARG A 6 15.30 10.83 1.46
N THR A 7 15.99 10.01 2.23
CA THR A 7 15.38 8.96 3.06
C THR A 7 15.35 9.44 4.51
N TYR A 8 14.83 8.64 5.45
CA TYR A 8 14.68 9.05 6.84
C TYR A 8 15.96 9.68 7.42
N ASN A 9 15.95 11.00 7.61
CA ASN A 9 17.04 11.83 8.10
C ASN A 9 18.40 11.68 7.38
N GLN A 10 18.42 11.27 6.10
CA GLN A 10 19.65 11.06 5.32
C GLN A 10 19.47 11.43 3.85
N GLU A 11 20.53 11.95 3.22
CA GLU A 11 20.61 12.04 1.77
C GLU A 11 20.75 10.64 1.17
N HIS A 12 20.01 10.36 0.10
CA HIS A 12 20.06 9.10 -0.61
C HIS A 12 21.31 9.02 -1.47
N VAL A 13 22.02 7.88 -1.36
CA VAL A 13 23.13 7.54 -2.23
C VAL A 13 22.63 6.52 -3.26
N PRO A 14 22.58 6.87 -4.56
CA PRO A 14 22.12 5.96 -5.59
C PRO A 14 22.90 4.63 -5.62
N ARG A 15 22.18 3.53 -5.77
CA ARG A 15 22.75 2.19 -5.86
C ARG A 15 23.27 1.95 -7.28
N LYS A 16 24.44 1.32 -7.37
CA LYS A 16 24.98 0.87 -8.66
C LYS A 16 24.06 -0.20 -9.24
N TYR A 17 23.70 -0.06 -10.51
CA TYR A 17 23.01 -1.11 -11.25
C TYR A 17 23.87 -2.37 -11.34
N VAL A 18 23.26 -3.52 -11.04
CA VAL A 18 23.87 -4.84 -11.22
C VAL A 18 22.88 -5.73 -11.95
N LYS A 19 23.29 -6.30 -13.08
CA LYS A 19 22.43 -7.15 -13.92
C LYS A 19 21.87 -8.31 -13.08
N GLY A 20 20.54 -8.49 -13.13
CA GLY A 20 19.83 -9.54 -12.40
C GLY A 20 19.58 -9.26 -10.92
N ARG A 21 19.93 -8.07 -10.41
CA ARG A 21 19.68 -7.63 -9.04
C ARG A 21 18.85 -6.36 -9.07
N ARG A 22 17.55 -6.49 -8.81
CA ARG A 22 16.62 -5.37 -8.91
C ARG A 22 16.87 -4.37 -7.79
N ARG A 23 16.86 -3.08 -8.13
CA ARG A 23 16.80 -1.97 -7.19
C ARG A 23 15.34 -1.68 -6.87
N VAL A 24 14.87 -2.15 -5.72
CA VAL A 24 13.51 -1.90 -5.26
C VAL A 24 13.50 -0.67 -4.36
N SER A 25 12.55 0.24 -4.54
CA SER A 25 12.38 1.46 -3.74
C SER A 25 10.92 1.63 -3.32
N VAL A 26 10.68 2.26 -2.18
CA VAL A 26 9.34 2.62 -1.71
C VAL A 26 9.21 4.13 -1.66
N TYR A 27 8.07 4.66 -2.09
CA TYR A 27 7.73 6.08 -2.03
C TYR A 27 6.35 6.24 -1.39
N ILE A 28 6.33 6.89 -0.23
CA ILE A 28 5.11 7.16 0.54
C ILE A 28 4.60 8.55 0.18
N SER A 29 3.47 8.56 -0.52
CA SER A 29 2.88 9.77 -1.08
C SER A 29 1.96 10.49 -0.10
N TRP A 30 2.53 10.98 0.99
CA TRP A 30 1.80 11.62 2.09
C TRP A 30 2.43 12.93 2.56
N SER A 31 1.80 13.57 3.55
CA SER A 31 2.42 14.59 4.38
C SER A 31 2.61 14.13 5.82
N TYR A 32 3.84 13.74 6.22
CA TYR A 32 4.10 13.32 7.60
C TYR A 32 3.65 14.39 8.62
N PRO A 33 4.06 15.67 8.53
CA PRO A 33 3.57 16.69 9.48
C PRO A 33 2.07 16.98 9.33
N GLY A 34 1.50 16.79 8.13
CA GLY A 34 0.06 16.92 7.90
C GLY A 34 -0.76 15.84 8.61
N GLU A 35 -0.19 14.65 8.80
CA GLU A 35 -0.83 13.52 9.48
C GLU A 35 -0.51 13.45 10.98
N SER A 36 0.77 13.57 11.33
CA SER A 36 1.25 13.40 12.71
C SER A 36 0.74 14.47 13.68
N ASN A 37 0.43 15.67 13.19
CA ASN A 37 -0.06 16.79 14.00
C ASN A 37 -1.59 16.95 13.97
N ARG A 38 -2.35 15.97 13.47
CA ARG A 38 -3.81 16.03 13.45
C ARG A 38 -4.36 16.12 14.88
N ASP A 39 -5.46 16.85 15.04
CA ASP A 39 -6.10 17.04 16.33
C ASP A 39 -6.69 15.71 16.82
N VAL A 40 -6.22 15.23 17.98
CA VAL A 40 -6.65 13.95 18.56
C VAL A 40 -8.08 13.99 19.11
N THR A 41 -8.67 15.18 19.24
CA THR A 41 -10.08 15.35 19.61
C THR A 41 -11.02 15.15 18.43
N GLU A 42 -10.52 15.23 17.19
CA GLU A 42 -11.27 14.84 16.00
C GLU A 42 -11.44 13.32 15.94
N MET A 43 -12.59 12.86 15.45
CA MET A 43 -12.90 11.44 15.39
C MET A 43 -12.52 10.80 14.05
N ASP A 44 -12.73 11.51 12.95
CA ASP A 44 -12.64 10.98 11.59
C ASP A 44 -11.43 11.55 10.84
N ASN A 45 -10.98 10.86 9.79
CA ASN A 45 -9.91 11.33 8.89
C ASN A 45 -8.62 11.77 9.60
N ARG A 46 -8.19 10.96 10.57
CA ARG A 46 -6.86 10.98 11.19
C ARG A 46 -6.41 9.56 11.47
N TYR A 47 -5.10 9.41 11.63
CA TYR A 47 -4.55 8.17 12.16
C TYR A 47 -4.82 8.01 13.66
N SER A 48 -4.80 6.76 14.11
CA SER A 48 -4.86 6.43 15.53
C SER A 48 -3.61 6.94 16.25
N THR A 49 -3.74 7.29 17.51
CA THR A 49 -2.60 7.50 18.41
C THR A 49 -2.02 6.15 18.82
N MET A 50 -0.74 6.10 19.20
CA MET A 50 -0.16 4.88 19.77
C MET A 50 -0.90 4.43 21.05
N THR A 51 -1.48 5.36 21.81
CA THR A 51 -2.33 5.01 22.97
C THR A 51 -3.60 4.27 22.54
N GLU A 52 -4.24 4.68 21.44
CA GLU A 52 -5.39 3.96 20.87
C GLU A 52 -4.98 2.60 20.31
N VAL A 53 -3.82 2.50 19.66
CA VAL A 53 -3.22 1.22 19.21
C VAL A 53 -3.06 0.26 20.39
N ARG A 54 -2.42 0.71 21.47
CA ARG A 54 -2.22 -0.09 22.69
C ARG A 54 -3.52 -0.54 23.33
N ARG A 55 -4.54 0.33 23.38
CA ARG A 55 -5.86 0.00 23.91
C ARG A 55 -6.55 -1.10 23.11
N VAL A 56 -6.53 -0.99 21.78
CA VAL A 56 -7.26 -1.91 20.89
C VAL A 56 -6.53 -3.24 20.74
N LEU A 57 -5.20 -3.23 20.66
CA LEU A 57 -4.37 -4.41 20.44
C LEU A 57 -3.75 -4.96 21.75
N TRP A 58 -4.32 -4.61 22.91
CA TRP A 58 -3.86 -5.11 24.20
C TRP A 58 -3.86 -6.65 24.24
N PRO A 59 -2.83 -7.33 24.78
CA PRO A 59 -1.64 -6.77 25.44
C PRO A 59 -0.40 -6.61 24.52
N GLU A 60 -0.53 -6.72 23.20
CA GLU A 60 0.59 -6.91 22.27
C GLU A 60 1.64 -5.78 22.32
N TYR A 61 1.23 -4.56 22.65
CA TYR A 61 2.08 -3.36 22.68
C TYR A 61 2.37 -2.81 24.09
N GLU A 62 2.27 -3.65 25.12
CA GLU A 62 2.47 -3.22 26.51
C GLU A 62 3.89 -3.41 27.06
N SER A 63 4.79 -3.98 26.25
CA SER A 63 6.20 -4.00 26.62
C SER A 63 6.77 -2.58 26.74
N PRO A 64 7.78 -2.33 27.61
CA PRO A 64 8.37 -1.00 27.78
C PRO A 64 8.82 -0.35 26.46
N ARG A 65 9.27 -1.16 25.49
CA ARG A 65 9.66 -0.69 24.15
C ARG A 65 8.58 0.17 23.47
N PHE A 66 7.30 -0.11 23.69
CA PHE A 66 6.17 0.59 23.06
C PHE A 66 5.35 1.40 24.07
N ALA A 67 5.28 0.93 25.31
CA ALA A 67 4.43 1.52 26.34
C ALA A 67 5.08 2.68 27.10
N ASP A 68 6.41 2.73 27.16
CA ASP A 68 7.13 3.78 27.87
C ASP A 68 7.18 5.07 27.02
N PRO A 69 6.57 6.18 27.48
CA PRO A 69 6.59 7.44 26.75
C PRO A 69 7.98 8.06 26.58
N LEU A 70 8.98 7.62 27.36
CA LEU A 70 10.38 8.01 27.20
C LEU A 70 11.10 7.19 26.12
N MET A 71 10.57 6.03 25.73
CA MET A 71 11.16 5.17 24.70
C MET A 71 10.44 5.27 23.36
N PHE A 72 9.12 5.47 23.37
CA PHE A 72 8.31 5.47 22.16
C PHE A 72 7.24 6.56 22.19
N GLN A 73 7.01 7.18 21.04
CA GLN A 73 6.03 8.26 20.91
C GLN A 73 4.62 7.71 21.14
N GLN A 74 3.81 8.41 21.94
CA GLN A 74 2.47 7.93 22.33
C GLN A 74 1.30 8.53 21.52
N GLY A 75 1.57 9.58 20.74
CA GLY A 75 0.61 10.25 19.85
C GLY A 75 0.47 9.58 18.49
N ILE A 76 -0.07 10.30 17.50
CA ILE A 76 -0.20 9.81 16.11
C ILE A 76 1.16 9.50 15.50
N ALA A 77 2.15 10.35 15.72
CA ALA A 77 3.50 10.11 15.22
C ALA A 77 4.05 8.72 15.62
N GLY A 78 3.72 8.22 16.82
CA GLY A 78 4.06 6.87 17.24
C GLY A 78 3.41 5.75 16.43
N SER A 79 2.13 5.86 16.06
CA SER A 79 1.49 4.86 15.22
C SER A 79 2.07 4.87 13.80
N LEU A 80 2.41 6.04 13.27
CA LEU A 80 3.09 6.16 11.98
C LEU A 80 4.48 5.50 11.99
N GLU A 81 5.27 5.71 13.05
CA GLU A 81 6.57 5.03 13.21
C GLU A 81 6.40 3.51 13.32
N LEU A 82 5.34 3.03 13.97
CA LEU A 82 5.01 1.61 14.01
C LEU A 82 4.71 1.05 12.61
N PHE A 83 4.00 1.80 11.77
CA PHE A 83 3.70 1.39 10.40
C PHE A 83 4.96 1.29 9.54
N PHE A 84 5.88 2.25 9.64
CA PHE A 84 7.17 2.15 8.95
C PHE A 84 8.00 0.97 9.44
N TRP A 85 8.03 0.76 10.76
CA TRP A 85 8.75 -0.35 11.34
C TRP A 85 8.25 -1.70 10.81
N ALA A 86 6.95 -1.82 10.55
CA ALA A 86 6.34 -3.03 10.02
C ALA A 86 6.77 -3.40 8.58
N TRP A 87 7.36 -2.47 7.81
CA TRP A 87 7.98 -2.76 6.50
C TRP A 87 9.43 -3.26 6.60
N VAL A 88 10.07 -3.19 7.77
CA VAL A 88 11.49 -3.58 7.91
C VAL A 88 11.74 -5.00 7.42
N ARG A 89 10.84 -5.95 7.70
CA ARG A 89 11.00 -7.34 7.22
C ARG A 89 10.94 -7.45 5.70
N PHE A 90 10.03 -6.72 5.05
CA PHE A 90 10.01 -6.64 3.58
C PHE A 90 11.35 -6.12 3.04
N GLN A 91 11.88 -5.03 3.60
CA GLN A 91 13.18 -4.48 3.17
C GLN A 91 14.32 -5.50 3.33
N GLN A 92 14.34 -6.25 4.43
CA GLN A 92 15.31 -7.31 4.66
C GLN A 92 15.22 -8.42 3.62
N VAL A 93 14.00 -8.93 3.36
CA VAL A 93 13.79 -9.99 2.35
C VAL A 93 14.26 -9.53 0.97
N ILE A 94 13.94 -8.30 0.58
CA ILE A 94 14.39 -7.73 -0.69
C ILE A 94 15.92 -7.59 -0.72
N GLN A 95 16.54 -7.10 0.36
CA GLN A 95 17.99 -6.96 0.43
C GLN A 95 18.71 -8.31 0.41
N GLU A 96 18.20 -9.32 1.11
CA GLU A 96 18.71 -10.70 1.09
C GLU A 96 18.64 -11.28 -0.33
N THR A 97 17.57 -10.98 -1.07
CA THR A 97 17.31 -11.52 -2.41
C THR A 97 18.11 -10.79 -3.49
N THR A 98 18.25 -9.46 -3.40
CA THR A 98 18.83 -8.62 -4.45
C THR A 98 20.24 -8.15 -4.13
N GLY A 99 20.66 -8.18 -2.88
CA GLY A 99 21.87 -7.52 -2.39
C GLY A 99 21.77 -6.00 -2.31
N HIS A 100 20.60 -5.41 -2.57
CA HIS A 100 20.35 -3.98 -2.53
C HIS A 100 19.42 -3.62 -1.36
N GLY A 101 19.85 -2.73 -0.47
CA GLY A 101 18.95 -2.16 0.55
C GLY A 101 17.80 -1.38 -0.11
N VAL A 102 16.64 -1.34 0.55
CA VAL A 102 15.43 -0.68 0.04
C VAL A 102 15.30 0.72 0.65
N PRO A 103 15.52 1.81 -0.12
CA PRO A 103 15.24 3.15 0.37
C PRO A 103 13.73 3.39 0.44
N VAL A 104 13.30 4.05 1.52
CA VAL A 104 11.93 4.55 1.71
C VAL A 104 11.97 6.06 1.63
N PHE A 105 11.37 6.58 0.56
CA PHE A 105 11.17 8.00 0.31
C PHE A 105 9.79 8.42 0.80
N GLN A 106 9.66 9.69 1.17
CA GLN A 106 8.38 10.29 1.54
C GLN A 106 8.19 11.56 0.71
N ARG A 107 6.97 11.79 0.22
CA ARG A 107 6.65 13.00 -0.54
C ARG A 107 6.88 14.26 0.29
N VAL A 108 6.49 14.24 1.55
CA VAL A 108 6.86 15.24 2.55
C VAL A 108 7.32 14.48 3.79
N ASP A 109 8.61 14.62 4.12
CA ASP A 109 9.26 13.90 5.22
C ASP A 109 8.87 14.46 6.61
N GLN A 110 9.39 13.85 7.68
CA GLN A 110 9.14 14.23 9.07
C GLN A 110 9.44 15.70 9.36
N ALA A 111 10.41 16.30 8.65
CA ALA A 111 10.81 17.69 8.81
C ALA A 111 10.03 18.64 7.89
N GLY A 112 9.11 18.13 7.07
CA GLY A 112 8.32 18.92 6.13
C GLY A 112 9.00 19.18 4.79
N PHE A 113 10.13 18.53 4.50
CA PHE A 113 10.81 18.71 3.21
C PHE A 113 10.08 17.93 2.12
N ARG A 114 9.76 18.61 1.02
CA ARG A 114 9.05 18.02 -0.11
C ARG A 114 10.01 17.39 -1.12
N LEU A 115 9.78 16.12 -1.43
CA LEU A 115 10.44 15.37 -2.49
C LEU A 115 9.37 14.94 -3.51
N PRO A 116 9.15 15.69 -4.61
CA PRO A 116 8.31 15.21 -5.70
C PRO A 116 8.93 13.96 -6.32
N LEU A 117 8.07 13.16 -6.96
CA LEU A 117 8.51 11.95 -7.65
C LEU A 117 9.16 12.32 -8.99
N ASP A 118 10.49 12.35 -9.00
CA ASP A 118 11.33 12.74 -10.14
C ASP A 118 12.57 11.83 -10.29
N GLU A 119 13.53 12.20 -11.15
CA GLU A 119 14.71 11.40 -11.46
C GLU A 119 15.58 11.08 -10.24
N ARG A 120 15.52 11.88 -9.17
CA ARG A 120 16.28 11.63 -7.93
C ARG A 120 15.84 10.33 -7.26
N VAL A 121 14.58 9.93 -7.46
CA VAL A 121 14.02 8.65 -7.02
C VAL A 121 14.06 7.63 -8.18
N LEU A 122 13.58 8.02 -9.36
CA LEU A 122 13.32 7.12 -10.48
C LEU A 122 14.58 6.53 -11.13
N ALA A 123 15.69 7.27 -11.16
CA ALA A 123 16.93 6.78 -11.75
C ALA A 123 17.54 5.61 -10.95
N ASP A 124 17.23 5.52 -9.65
CA ASP A 124 17.71 4.49 -8.74
C ASP A 124 16.69 3.37 -8.45
N ALA A 125 15.61 3.27 -9.22
CA ALA A 125 14.64 2.19 -9.10
C ALA A 125 14.61 1.35 -10.37
N ASP A 126 14.49 0.03 -10.21
CA ASP A 126 14.00 -0.89 -11.24
C ASP A 126 12.56 -1.31 -10.92
N THR A 127 12.23 -1.42 -9.63
CA THR A 127 10.86 -1.52 -9.13
C THR A 127 10.58 -0.39 -8.15
N LEU A 128 9.52 0.38 -8.38
CA LEU A 128 9.08 1.45 -7.47
C LEU A 128 7.71 1.11 -6.90
N LEU A 129 7.60 1.10 -5.56
CA LEU A 129 6.34 0.97 -4.85
C LEU A 129 5.88 2.38 -4.46
N VAL A 130 4.67 2.78 -4.85
CA VAL A 130 4.07 4.09 -4.55
C VAL A 130 2.79 3.88 -3.74
N PHE A 131 2.79 4.29 -2.47
CA PHE A 131 1.66 4.08 -1.58
C PHE A 131 1.00 5.40 -1.15
N GLY A 132 -0.32 5.47 -1.32
CA GLY A 132 -1.14 6.61 -0.93
C GLY A 132 -1.72 6.36 0.45
N LEU A 133 -1.17 7.05 1.45
CA LEU A 133 -1.44 6.81 2.87
C LEU A 133 -1.76 8.10 3.65
N ASP A 134 -1.83 9.27 3.04
CA ASP A 134 -2.42 10.41 3.75
C ASP A 134 -3.94 10.38 3.68
N HIS A 135 -4.58 11.21 4.50
CA HIS A 135 -5.99 11.51 4.43
C HIS A 135 -6.26 12.63 3.43
N MET A 136 -7.50 12.69 2.93
CA MET A 136 -7.94 13.72 1.97
C MET A 136 -7.67 15.17 2.41
N VAL A 137 -7.51 15.41 3.72
CA VAL A 137 -7.24 16.71 4.34
C VAL A 137 -5.88 17.31 3.94
N THR A 138 -4.93 16.48 3.48
CA THR A 138 -3.62 16.97 3.01
C THR A 138 -3.66 17.52 1.59
N GLU A 139 -4.75 17.28 0.86
CA GLU A 139 -5.01 17.75 -0.50
C GLU A 139 -3.89 17.42 -1.51
N GLN A 140 -3.14 16.35 -1.26
CA GLN A 140 -2.04 15.94 -2.13
C GLN A 140 -2.57 15.38 -3.47
N GLU A 141 -2.14 15.98 -4.58
CA GLU A 141 -2.37 15.49 -5.95
C GLU A 141 -1.03 15.38 -6.71
N ALA A 142 -0.94 14.46 -7.66
CA ALA A 142 0.22 14.30 -8.53
C ALA A 142 0.25 15.43 -9.57
N SER A 143 1.39 16.12 -9.65
CA SER A 143 1.60 17.16 -10.65
C SER A 143 1.79 16.58 -12.07
N PRO A 144 1.54 17.37 -13.13
CA PRO A 144 1.85 16.96 -14.50
C PRO A 144 3.31 16.51 -14.67
N GLU A 145 4.25 17.14 -13.98
CA GLU A 145 5.67 16.81 -14.01
C GLU A 145 5.94 15.43 -13.38
N GLU A 146 5.35 15.13 -12.22
CA GLU A 146 5.45 13.81 -11.58
C GLU A 146 4.83 12.71 -12.46
N ILE A 147 3.66 12.99 -13.06
CA ILE A 147 3.00 12.05 -13.98
C ILE A 147 3.90 11.78 -15.20
N GLY A 148 4.50 12.83 -15.77
CA GLY A 148 5.44 12.73 -16.88
C GLY A 148 6.69 11.93 -16.52
N ALA A 149 7.25 12.16 -15.32
CA ALA A 149 8.42 11.45 -14.83
C ALA A 149 8.15 9.95 -14.65
N VAL A 150 7.02 9.57 -14.05
CA VAL A 150 6.63 8.15 -13.91
C VAL A 150 6.35 7.52 -15.27
N ARG A 151 5.72 8.25 -16.20
CA ARG A 151 5.50 7.76 -17.56
C ARG A 151 6.84 7.42 -18.22
N ASN A 152 7.82 8.32 -18.18
CA ASN A 152 9.16 8.09 -18.74
C ASN A 152 9.88 6.91 -18.07
N PHE A 153 9.73 6.74 -16.76
CA PHE A 153 10.24 5.57 -16.05
C PHE A 153 9.64 4.26 -16.57
N LEU A 154 8.35 4.26 -16.89
CA LEU A 154 7.61 3.12 -17.43
C LEU A 154 7.89 2.86 -18.93
N GLU A 155 8.53 3.77 -19.66
CA GLU A 155 9.00 3.50 -21.02
C GLU A 155 10.20 2.54 -21.04
N ARG A 156 11.01 2.54 -19.97
CA ARG A 156 12.18 1.66 -19.87
C ARG A 156 11.75 0.21 -19.65
N GLU A 157 12.17 -0.68 -20.55
CA GLU A 157 11.92 -2.12 -20.43
C GLU A 157 12.40 -2.70 -19.10
N GLY A 158 11.59 -3.60 -18.54
CA GLY A 158 11.90 -4.31 -17.30
C GLY A 158 11.70 -3.49 -16.03
N THR A 159 11.23 -2.24 -16.11
CA THR A 159 10.78 -1.50 -14.91
C THR A 159 9.44 -2.02 -14.42
N CYS A 160 9.16 -1.79 -13.14
CA CYS A 160 7.88 -2.12 -12.55
C CYS A 160 7.43 -0.99 -11.61
N LEU A 161 6.20 -0.52 -11.79
CA LEU A 161 5.50 0.33 -10.82
C LEU A 161 4.51 -0.55 -10.04
N ILE A 162 4.60 -0.55 -8.72
CA ILE A 162 3.56 -1.09 -7.84
C ILE A 162 2.88 0.11 -7.20
N ILE A 163 1.59 0.31 -7.45
CA ILE A 163 0.85 1.47 -6.93
C ILE A 163 -0.31 1.02 -6.05
N GLY A 164 -0.35 1.53 -4.82
CA GLY A 164 -1.34 1.16 -3.82
C GLY A 164 -2.12 2.37 -3.32
N PRO A 165 -3.22 2.77 -3.98
CA PRO A 165 -4.22 3.61 -3.34
C PRO A 165 -4.93 2.80 -2.24
N HIS A 166 -4.92 3.31 -1.01
CA HIS A 166 -5.65 2.69 0.09
C HIS A 166 -7.18 2.91 -0.05
N HIS A 167 -7.98 2.07 0.60
CA HIS A 167 -9.45 2.19 0.55
C HIS A 167 -9.98 3.31 1.45
N ASP A 168 -11.16 3.83 1.09
CA ASP A 168 -11.94 4.68 1.99
C ASP A 168 -12.89 3.81 2.84
N VAL A 169 -13.22 4.30 4.04
CA VAL A 169 -14.35 3.86 4.87
C VAL A 169 -15.27 5.05 5.10
N GLY A 170 -16.58 4.85 5.00
CA GLY A 170 -17.56 5.87 5.35
C GLY A 170 -17.63 7.03 4.37
N ALA A 171 -17.43 6.73 3.08
CA ALA A 171 -17.61 7.69 2.00
C ALA A 171 -19.09 8.07 1.80
N SER A 172 -20.00 7.15 2.15
CA SER A 172 -21.44 7.36 2.04
C SER A 172 -21.93 8.49 2.97
N PRO A 173 -22.81 9.39 2.49
CA PRO A 173 -23.48 10.37 3.36
C PRO A 173 -24.52 9.70 4.28
N GLU A 174 -25.03 8.52 3.91
CA GLU A 174 -26.05 7.81 4.67
C GLU A 174 -25.46 7.12 5.90
N MET A 175 -25.93 7.52 7.09
CA MET A 175 -25.37 7.03 8.36
C MET A 175 -25.52 5.52 8.55
N ALA A 176 -26.63 4.94 8.07
CA ALA A 176 -26.87 3.50 8.16
C ALA A 176 -25.88 2.69 7.31
N GLU A 177 -25.60 3.16 6.10
CA GLU A 177 -24.60 2.55 5.21
C GLU A 177 -23.20 2.67 5.81
N ARG A 178 -22.83 3.87 6.28
CA ARG A 178 -21.54 4.09 6.97
C ARG A 178 -21.35 3.17 8.17
N ALA A 179 -22.40 2.97 8.98
CA ALA A 179 -22.34 2.06 10.12
C ALA A 179 -22.14 0.60 9.69
N MET A 180 -22.78 0.19 8.59
CA MET A 180 -22.59 -1.13 7.99
C MET A 180 -21.17 -1.31 7.46
N GLU A 181 -20.64 -0.34 6.70
CA GLU A 181 -19.26 -0.37 6.21
C GLU A 181 -18.24 -0.50 7.34
N TYR A 182 -18.39 0.31 8.40
CA TYR A 182 -17.53 0.23 9.59
C TYR A 182 -17.60 -1.14 10.27
N ALA A 183 -18.80 -1.68 10.46
CA ALA A 183 -18.99 -2.99 11.08
C ALA A 183 -18.37 -4.11 10.23
N HIS A 184 -18.50 -4.02 8.89
CA HIS A 184 -17.87 -4.94 7.94
C HIS A 184 -16.35 -4.87 8.02
N HIS A 185 -15.79 -3.66 7.88
CA HIS A 185 -14.37 -3.37 7.93
C HIS A 185 -13.68 -3.99 9.16
N GLY A 186 -14.27 -3.82 10.33
CA GLY A 186 -13.90 -4.59 11.53
C GLY A 186 -12.56 -4.22 12.18
N ASP A 187 -11.83 -3.23 11.66
CA ASP A 187 -10.72 -2.59 12.37
C ASP A 187 -11.23 -1.51 13.32
N ALA A 188 -10.93 -1.69 14.60
CA ALA A 188 -11.31 -0.76 15.67
C ALA A 188 -10.35 0.42 15.85
N LEU A 189 -9.22 0.45 15.12
CA LEU A 189 -8.32 1.58 15.00
C LEU A 189 -8.79 2.60 13.96
N VAL A 190 -9.65 2.18 13.04
CA VAL A 190 -10.18 3.03 11.98
C VAL A 190 -11.53 3.60 12.42
N PRO A 191 -11.76 4.91 12.27
CA PRO A 191 -13.04 5.52 12.61
C PRO A 191 -14.14 5.16 11.60
N ARG A 192 -15.37 5.63 11.85
CA ARG A 192 -16.50 5.41 10.93
C ARG A 192 -16.31 6.12 9.59
N GLN A 193 -15.50 7.17 9.55
CA GLN A 193 -15.06 7.77 8.29
C GLN A 193 -13.55 7.94 8.27
N GLN A 194 -12.91 7.30 7.29
CA GLN A 194 -11.51 7.48 6.98
C GLN A 194 -11.34 7.52 5.47
N ARG A 195 -10.99 8.68 4.94
CA ARG A 195 -10.84 8.90 3.50
C ARG A 195 -9.40 9.23 3.16
N PHE A 196 -8.81 8.45 2.27
CA PHE A 196 -7.41 8.56 1.90
C PHE A 196 -7.19 9.47 0.69
N GLY A 197 -6.01 10.08 0.67
CA GLY A 197 -5.60 11.15 -0.23
C GLY A 197 -5.58 10.75 -1.70
N ARG A 198 -5.52 11.78 -2.54
CA ARG A 198 -5.78 11.65 -3.98
C ARG A 198 -4.52 11.37 -4.79
N TYR A 199 -3.33 11.44 -4.21
CA TYR A 199 -2.08 11.41 -4.98
C TYR A 199 -2.00 10.18 -5.90
N THR A 200 -2.09 8.97 -5.35
CA THR A 200 -2.05 7.73 -6.15
C THR A 200 -3.20 7.65 -7.14
N ARG A 201 -4.41 8.09 -6.76
CA ARG A 201 -5.59 8.13 -7.66
C ARG A 201 -5.36 9.08 -8.84
N SER A 202 -4.80 10.26 -8.60
CA SER A 202 -4.47 11.25 -9.62
C SER A 202 -3.30 10.80 -10.51
N LEU A 203 -2.31 10.12 -9.93
CA LEU A 203 -1.20 9.51 -10.68
C LEU A 203 -1.71 8.38 -11.59
N MET A 204 -2.55 7.49 -11.06
CA MET A 204 -3.18 6.40 -11.84
C MET A 204 -3.98 6.96 -13.01
N ARG A 205 -4.82 7.98 -12.76
CA ARG A 205 -5.57 8.68 -13.81
C ARG A 205 -4.64 9.28 -14.85
N GLY A 206 -3.59 9.99 -14.42
CA GLY A 206 -2.60 10.59 -15.31
C GLY A 206 -1.88 9.58 -16.19
N LEU A 207 -1.60 8.39 -15.65
CA LEU A 207 -0.96 7.29 -16.37
C LEU A 207 -1.94 6.45 -17.22
N GLY A 208 -3.25 6.68 -17.10
CA GLY A 208 -4.27 5.89 -17.79
C GLY A 208 -4.43 4.47 -17.23
N ILE A 209 -4.20 4.28 -15.92
CA ILE A 209 -4.43 3.01 -15.23
C ILE A 209 -5.93 2.88 -14.93
N PRO A 210 -6.66 1.94 -15.56
CA PRO A 210 -8.12 1.84 -15.54
C PRO A 210 -8.62 1.08 -14.31
N VAL A 211 -8.17 1.52 -13.12
CA VAL A 211 -8.51 0.91 -11.84
C VAL A 211 -9.02 1.97 -10.89
N GLU A 212 -10.15 1.68 -10.26
CA GLU A 212 -10.66 2.43 -9.13
C GLU A 212 -10.49 1.61 -7.85
N ASN A 213 -9.91 2.22 -6.82
CA ASN A 213 -9.90 1.64 -5.49
C ASN A 213 -11.26 1.96 -4.82
N ARG A 214 -12.01 0.91 -4.50
CA ARG A 214 -13.35 1.02 -3.90
C ARG A 214 -13.40 0.17 -2.64
N HIS A 215 -14.15 0.65 -1.64
CA HIS A 215 -14.53 -0.09 -0.42
C HIS A 215 -13.36 -0.55 0.46
N GLY A 216 -13.60 -0.64 1.78
CA GLY A 216 -12.73 -1.37 2.70
C GLY A 216 -13.34 -2.71 3.05
N LEU A 217 -13.04 -3.75 2.26
CA LEU A 217 -13.68 -5.05 2.41
C LEU A 217 -12.87 -5.95 3.32
N ARG A 218 -13.54 -6.57 4.28
CA ARG A 218 -12.91 -7.52 5.20
C ARG A 218 -12.65 -8.85 4.50
N PRO A 219 -11.40 -9.30 4.41
CA PRO A 219 -11.10 -10.63 3.88
C PRO A 219 -11.69 -11.72 4.77
N ALA A 220 -12.13 -12.81 4.14
CA ALA A 220 -12.44 -14.04 4.86
C ALA A 220 -11.18 -14.59 5.53
N VAL A 221 -11.37 -15.35 6.62
CA VAL A 221 -10.33 -16.12 7.28
C VAL A 221 -10.60 -17.60 7.13
N MET A 222 -9.56 -18.44 7.23
CA MET A 222 -9.75 -19.88 7.30
C MET A 222 -10.51 -20.25 8.58
N ASP A 223 -11.44 -21.20 8.48
CA ASP A 223 -12.24 -21.67 9.61
C ASP A 223 -11.36 -22.11 10.79
N GLY A 224 -11.71 -21.65 11.99
CA GLY A 224 -10.96 -21.94 13.22
C GLY A 224 -9.56 -21.30 13.29
N SER A 225 -9.23 -20.36 12.40
CA SER A 225 -7.93 -19.72 12.30
C SER A 225 -8.05 -18.19 12.21
N ARG A 226 -6.93 -17.50 12.44
CA ARG A 226 -6.77 -16.05 12.17
C ARG A 226 -6.06 -15.78 10.83
N ARG A 227 -5.70 -16.82 10.08
CA ARG A 227 -5.07 -16.68 8.77
C ARG A 227 -6.12 -16.33 7.72
N ILE A 228 -5.77 -15.41 6.84
CA ILE A 228 -6.61 -15.03 5.70
C ILE A 228 -6.93 -16.26 4.85
N ALA A 229 -8.12 -16.29 4.26
CA ALA A 229 -8.49 -17.32 3.30
C ALA A 229 -7.57 -17.25 2.05
N PRO A 230 -7.22 -18.40 1.42
CA PRO A 230 -6.40 -18.42 0.23
C PRO A 230 -6.96 -17.55 -0.91
N LEU A 231 -6.06 -17.01 -1.73
CA LEU A 231 -6.41 -16.25 -2.93
C LEU A 231 -6.99 -17.18 -4.00
N THR A 232 -7.97 -16.67 -4.74
CA THR A 232 -8.32 -17.19 -6.06
C THR A 232 -7.35 -16.58 -7.07
N VAL A 233 -6.40 -17.38 -7.59
CA VAL A 233 -5.32 -16.93 -8.48
C VAL A 233 -5.62 -17.28 -9.93
N MET A 234 -5.56 -16.30 -10.82
CA MET A 234 -5.71 -16.45 -12.28
C MET A 234 -4.36 -16.78 -12.90
N ARG A 235 -3.89 -18.02 -12.68
CA ARG A 235 -2.52 -18.45 -13.00
C ARG A 235 -2.17 -18.30 -14.48
N GLU A 236 -3.14 -18.51 -15.36
CA GLU A 236 -3.01 -18.36 -16.80
C GLU A 236 -2.69 -16.92 -17.23
N LEU A 237 -3.08 -15.93 -16.42
CA LEU A 237 -2.78 -14.53 -16.66
C LEU A 237 -1.42 -14.12 -16.05
N ASP A 238 -0.92 -14.82 -15.04
CA ASP A 238 0.34 -14.50 -14.36
C ASP A 238 1.59 -14.96 -15.13
N THR A 239 1.75 -14.45 -16.34
CA THR A 239 2.87 -14.84 -17.23
C THR A 239 4.25 -14.38 -16.75
N ARG A 240 4.30 -13.49 -15.75
CA ARG A 240 5.53 -13.03 -15.08
C ARG A 240 5.87 -13.84 -13.83
N GLY A 241 4.96 -14.67 -13.34
CA GLY A 241 5.15 -15.46 -12.11
C GLY A 241 5.13 -14.63 -10.83
N TRP A 242 4.39 -13.52 -10.79
CA TRP A 242 4.25 -12.68 -9.59
C TRP A 242 3.73 -13.49 -8.40
N LEU A 243 2.80 -14.41 -8.65
CA LEU A 243 2.12 -15.26 -7.67
C LEU A 243 2.61 -16.72 -7.70
N GLU A 244 3.77 -16.99 -8.31
CA GLU A 244 4.35 -18.33 -8.31
C GLU A 244 4.60 -18.80 -6.88
N GLY A 245 4.00 -19.94 -6.52
CA GLY A 245 3.98 -20.49 -5.16
C GLY A 245 3.31 -19.63 -4.08
N VAL A 246 2.65 -18.52 -4.43
CA VAL A 246 1.89 -17.67 -3.49
C VAL A 246 0.48 -18.26 -3.32
N THR A 247 0.05 -18.44 -2.08
CA THR A 247 -1.28 -18.98 -1.74
C THR A 247 -2.18 -17.95 -1.07
N ASN A 248 -1.58 -17.04 -0.32
CA ASN A 248 -2.26 -15.99 0.43
C ASN A 248 -1.35 -14.77 0.64
N PHE A 249 -1.95 -13.61 0.90
CA PHE A 249 -1.25 -12.43 1.45
C PHE A 249 -1.31 -12.44 3.00
N ASN A 250 -0.80 -11.43 3.70
CA ASN A 250 -1.09 -11.31 5.15
C ASN A 250 -2.56 -11.00 5.38
N PHE A 251 -3.05 -11.40 6.55
CA PHE A 251 -4.34 -10.91 7.03
C PHE A 251 -4.20 -9.45 7.44
N HIS A 252 -4.88 -8.57 6.70
CA HIS A 252 -5.25 -7.25 7.15
C HIS A 252 -6.76 -7.22 7.32
N GLN A 253 -7.27 -6.48 8.29
CA GLN A 253 -8.71 -6.53 8.62
C GLN A 253 -9.61 -6.06 7.48
N HIS A 254 -9.04 -5.33 6.52
CA HIS A 254 -9.73 -4.73 5.40
C HIS A 254 -8.75 -4.49 4.25
N LEU A 255 -9.21 -4.69 3.02
CA LEU A 255 -8.43 -4.43 1.83
C LEU A 255 -9.28 -3.71 0.79
N PRO A 256 -8.66 -2.88 -0.07
CA PRO A 256 -9.35 -2.25 -1.19
C PRO A 256 -9.80 -3.29 -2.21
N HIS A 257 -11.00 -3.09 -2.77
CA HIS A 257 -11.36 -3.67 -4.04
C HIS A 257 -10.79 -2.84 -5.18
N TYR A 258 -9.89 -3.41 -5.97
CA TYR A 258 -9.38 -2.79 -7.19
C TYR A 258 -10.31 -3.08 -8.37
N ALA A 259 -11.36 -2.27 -8.50
CA ALA A 259 -12.35 -2.39 -9.57
C ALA A 259 -11.72 -1.98 -10.90
N VAL A 260 -11.71 -2.91 -11.87
CA VAL A 260 -11.31 -2.60 -13.25
C VAL A 260 -12.50 -1.93 -13.93
N THR A 261 -12.29 -0.73 -14.47
CA THR A 261 -13.36 0.03 -15.14
C THR A 261 -13.53 -0.42 -16.58
N ASP A 262 -14.78 -0.47 -17.07
CA ASP A 262 -15.14 -0.97 -18.40
C ASP A 262 -14.37 -0.24 -19.54
N GLY A 263 -13.93 -1.01 -20.55
CA GLY A 263 -13.24 -0.52 -21.74
C GLY A 263 -11.74 -0.89 -21.85
N ALA A 264 -11.14 -1.48 -20.81
CA ALA A 264 -9.71 -1.77 -20.77
C ALA A 264 -9.33 -3.25 -20.55
N THR A 265 -10.30 -4.17 -20.69
CA THR A 265 -10.18 -5.57 -20.23
C THR A 265 -9.06 -6.39 -20.89
N GLU A 266 -8.60 -6.02 -22.09
CA GLU A 266 -7.47 -6.71 -22.73
C GLU A 266 -6.10 -6.20 -22.25
N ALA A 267 -6.03 -4.97 -21.73
CA ALA A 267 -4.78 -4.31 -21.32
C ALA A 267 -4.46 -4.49 -19.82
N ILE A 268 -5.38 -5.10 -19.06
CA ILE A 268 -5.29 -5.26 -17.62
C ILE A 268 -5.83 -6.61 -17.18
N HIS A 269 -5.16 -7.22 -16.21
CA HIS A 269 -5.41 -8.56 -15.73
C HIS A 269 -5.64 -8.54 -14.22
N VAL A 270 -6.75 -9.12 -13.77
CA VAL A 270 -6.92 -9.43 -12.35
C VAL A 270 -6.14 -10.72 -12.10
N LEU A 271 -5.04 -10.64 -11.35
CA LEU A 271 -4.19 -11.80 -11.06
C LEU A 271 -4.65 -12.57 -9.83
N ALA A 272 -5.21 -11.87 -8.84
CA ALA A 272 -5.73 -12.49 -7.64
C ALA A 272 -7.00 -11.81 -7.15
N ARG A 273 -7.95 -12.64 -6.71
CA ARG A 273 -9.10 -12.25 -5.91
C ARG A 273 -8.99 -12.81 -4.50
N GLN A 274 -9.53 -12.06 -3.56
CA GLN A 274 -9.58 -12.42 -2.15
C GLN A 274 -11.03 -12.65 -1.73
N PRO A 275 -11.36 -13.82 -1.17
CA PRO A 275 -12.66 -14.07 -0.55
C PRO A 275 -12.99 -13.09 0.57
N ILE A 276 -14.27 -12.72 0.69
CA ILE A 276 -14.82 -11.76 1.66
C ILE A 276 -15.43 -12.48 2.86
N ASP A 277 -15.30 -11.91 4.05
CA ASP A 277 -16.06 -12.33 5.23
C ASP A 277 -17.55 -12.02 5.05
N MET A 278 -18.32 -13.03 4.66
CA MET A 278 -19.76 -12.92 4.40
C MET A 278 -20.61 -12.84 5.69
N SER A 279 -20.02 -13.02 6.87
CA SER A 279 -20.76 -12.93 8.14
C SER A 279 -21.11 -11.49 8.53
N ARG A 280 -20.45 -10.51 7.90
CA ARG A 280 -20.66 -9.09 8.13
C ARG A 280 -21.16 -8.43 6.84
N PRO A 281 -22.39 -7.92 6.79
CA PRO A 281 -22.94 -7.36 5.56
C PRO A 281 -22.22 -6.07 5.15
N HIS A 282 -22.13 -5.84 3.85
CA HIS A 282 -21.64 -4.63 3.21
C HIS A 282 -22.45 -4.44 1.92
N PRO A 283 -22.71 -3.21 1.42
CA PRO A 283 -23.45 -3.02 0.16
C PRO A 283 -22.92 -3.89 -1.01
N PHE A 284 -21.60 -4.00 -1.11
CA PHE A 284 -20.91 -4.87 -2.08
C PHE A 284 -21.26 -6.36 -1.92
N THR A 285 -21.30 -6.90 -0.69
CA THR A 285 -21.65 -8.31 -0.44
C THR A 285 -23.14 -8.57 -0.56
N LEU A 286 -23.99 -7.60 -0.21
CA LEU A 286 -25.44 -7.64 -0.41
C LEU A 286 -25.83 -7.66 -1.89
N ALA A 287 -25.00 -7.07 -2.76
CA ALA A 287 -25.14 -7.19 -4.21
C ALA A 287 -24.73 -8.58 -4.75
N GLY A 288 -24.33 -9.52 -3.88
CA GLY A 288 -24.00 -10.90 -4.23
C GLY A 288 -22.51 -11.17 -4.48
N ASN A 289 -21.64 -10.17 -4.32
CA ASN A 289 -20.19 -10.37 -4.49
C ASN A 289 -19.60 -11.13 -3.30
N GLN A 290 -18.78 -12.13 -3.58
CA GLN A 290 -18.14 -12.99 -2.57
C GLN A 290 -16.62 -12.83 -2.50
N GLU A 291 -16.04 -12.15 -3.48
CA GLU A 291 -14.60 -11.87 -3.57
C GLU A 291 -14.36 -10.47 -4.10
N PHE A 292 -13.18 -9.92 -3.86
CA PHE A 292 -12.71 -8.67 -4.47
C PHE A 292 -11.34 -8.85 -5.13
N ASN A 293 -11.09 -8.07 -6.17
CA ASN A 293 -9.77 -7.99 -6.81
C ASN A 293 -8.73 -7.42 -5.83
N ALA A 294 -7.72 -8.21 -5.49
CA ALA A 294 -6.66 -7.87 -4.52
C ALA A 294 -5.31 -7.58 -5.19
N LEU A 295 -5.06 -8.16 -6.37
CA LEU A 295 -3.90 -7.85 -7.21
C LEU A 295 -4.32 -7.70 -8.66
N VAL A 296 -4.00 -6.55 -9.25
CA VAL A 296 -4.26 -6.24 -10.65
C VAL A 296 -2.93 -5.93 -11.34
N TRP A 297 -2.78 -6.33 -12.60
CA TRP A 297 -1.56 -6.19 -13.37
C TRP A 297 -1.85 -5.66 -14.77
N MET A 298 -1.08 -4.67 -15.21
CA MET A 298 -1.02 -4.26 -16.60
C MET A 298 0.35 -4.66 -17.18
N PRO A 299 0.42 -5.64 -18.11
CA PRO A 299 1.66 -5.99 -18.80
C PRO A 299 2.17 -4.81 -19.66
N PRO A 300 3.45 -4.78 -20.07
CA PRO A 300 3.96 -3.81 -21.03
C PRO A 300 3.10 -3.76 -22.30
N SER A 301 2.87 -2.57 -22.82
CA SER A 301 2.07 -2.37 -24.04
C SER A 301 2.38 -1.02 -24.70
N GLY A 302 2.48 -1.03 -26.04
CA GLY A 302 2.86 0.14 -26.82
C GLY A 302 4.21 0.71 -26.36
N ASN A 303 4.23 2.01 -26.01
CA ASN A 303 5.44 2.68 -25.54
C ASN A 303 5.77 2.39 -24.06
N ARG A 304 4.88 1.74 -23.31
CA ARG A 304 5.13 1.35 -21.92
C ARG A 304 5.88 0.01 -21.91
N GLY A 305 7.19 0.06 -21.73
CA GLY A 305 8.05 -1.12 -21.57
C GLY A 305 8.02 -1.74 -20.16
N GLY A 306 7.49 -1.02 -19.18
CA GLY A 306 7.40 -1.44 -17.78
C GLY A 306 6.05 -2.02 -17.36
N ASP A 307 6.09 -2.92 -16.38
CA ASP A 307 4.92 -3.51 -15.73
C ASP A 307 4.26 -2.52 -14.74
N VAL A 308 2.94 -2.61 -14.58
CA VAL A 308 2.22 -1.91 -13.51
C VAL A 308 1.42 -2.92 -12.69
N LEU A 309 1.64 -2.96 -11.38
CA LEU A 309 0.85 -3.72 -10.42
C LEU A 309 0.04 -2.75 -9.55
N VAL A 310 -1.20 -3.10 -9.25
CA VAL A 310 -2.03 -2.42 -8.24
C VAL A 310 -2.25 -3.37 -7.07
N ALA A 311 -1.69 -3.00 -5.93
CA ALA A 311 -1.67 -3.79 -4.70
C ALA A 311 -1.61 -2.89 -3.47
N ASP A 312 -2.26 -3.29 -2.39
CA ASP A 312 -2.32 -2.48 -1.19
C ASP A 312 -1.00 -2.49 -0.41
N SER A 313 -0.66 -1.35 0.22
CA SER A 313 0.56 -1.22 1.01
C SER A 313 0.67 -2.20 2.18
N THR A 314 -0.47 -2.67 2.69
CA THR A 314 -0.54 -3.63 3.80
C THR A 314 -0.02 -5.01 3.41
N VAL A 315 -0.04 -5.36 2.12
CA VAL A 315 0.57 -6.60 1.56
C VAL A 315 2.10 -6.59 1.68
N PHE A 316 2.69 -5.43 1.98
CA PHE A 316 4.14 -5.28 2.18
C PHE A 316 4.51 -5.12 3.65
N SER A 317 3.51 -5.07 4.54
CA SER A 317 3.65 -4.84 5.97
C SER A 317 3.49 -6.11 6.78
N THR A 318 4.23 -6.21 7.87
CA THR A 318 4.13 -7.32 8.84
C THR A 318 3.27 -6.99 10.05
N LEU A 319 2.65 -5.80 10.08
CA LEU A 319 1.97 -5.25 11.26
C LEU A 319 0.88 -6.20 11.80
N PHE A 320 0.12 -6.82 10.90
CA PHE A 320 -0.97 -7.73 11.23
C PHE A 320 -0.62 -9.21 10.94
N GLY A 321 0.68 -9.50 10.92
CA GLY A 321 1.22 -10.83 10.65
C GLY A 321 1.89 -10.92 9.28
N HIS A 322 2.65 -12.00 9.12
CA HIS A 322 3.30 -12.39 7.87
C HIS A 322 3.52 -13.89 7.89
N ASP A 323 3.75 -14.46 6.71
CA ASP A 323 4.11 -15.86 6.56
C ASP A 323 5.01 -16.07 5.33
N GLU A 324 5.38 -17.32 5.09
CA GLU A 324 6.22 -17.70 3.95
C GLU A 324 5.59 -17.42 2.59
N SER A 325 4.25 -17.42 2.49
CA SER A 325 3.55 -17.11 1.24
C SER A 325 3.74 -15.65 0.88
N LEU A 326 3.59 -14.75 1.86
CA LEU A 326 3.83 -13.33 1.69
C LEU A 326 5.29 -13.02 1.34
N GLU A 327 6.25 -13.65 2.03
CA GLU A 327 7.66 -13.48 1.68
C GLU A 327 7.98 -13.99 0.27
N ARG A 328 7.30 -15.04 -0.20
CA ARG A 328 7.46 -15.53 -1.57
C ARG A 328 6.98 -14.51 -2.58
N PHE A 329 5.85 -13.85 -2.34
CA PHE A 329 5.39 -12.74 -3.18
C PHE A 329 6.45 -11.62 -3.28
N TRP A 330 7.06 -11.23 -2.15
CA TRP A 330 8.11 -10.22 -2.14
C TRP A 330 9.37 -10.68 -2.90
N LYS A 331 9.77 -11.95 -2.77
CA LYS A 331 10.88 -12.53 -3.53
C LYS A 331 10.59 -12.53 -5.03
N ASN A 332 9.37 -12.90 -5.43
CA ASN A 332 8.96 -12.89 -6.83
C ASN A 332 9.08 -11.47 -7.43
N ILE A 333 8.64 -10.43 -6.70
CA ILE A 333 8.84 -9.02 -7.09
C ILE A 333 10.32 -8.68 -7.22
N ALA A 334 11.15 -9.13 -6.29
CA ALA A 334 12.57 -8.85 -6.26
C ALA A 334 13.35 -9.51 -7.41
N THR A 335 12.84 -10.63 -7.94
CA THR A 335 13.48 -11.42 -9.00
C THR A 335 12.77 -11.34 -10.35
N ALA A 336 11.71 -10.54 -10.46
CA ALA A 336 10.93 -10.44 -11.68
C ALA A 336 11.79 -10.01 -12.87
N LYS A 337 11.56 -10.66 -14.01
CA LYS A 337 12.33 -10.48 -15.23
C LYS A 337 11.71 -9.44 -16.14
#